data_AF-A0A508BUV5-F1
#
_entry.id   AF-A0A508BUV5-F1
#
_cell.length_a   1.000
_cell.length_b   1.000
_cell.length_c   1.000
_cell.angle_alpha   90.00
_cell.angle_beta   90.00
_cell.angle_gamma   90.00
#
_symmetry.space_group_name_H-M   'P 1'
#
loop_
_entity.id
_entity.type
_entity.pdbx_description
1 polymer ?
#
loop_
_entity_poly.entity_id
_entity_poly.type
_entity_poly.pdbx_seq_one_letter_code
_entity_poly.pdbx_strand_id
1 'polypeptide(L)'
;MSPVATTASRPTPICPIPAHLRPTIIYSGGRKRFHTSRNPDLLRLMPGAYLHAVPGRRRWEQRFMVSLARAIAAQQLLPSATCLSHTSAALIHGLAMWTGEPDVYLAVSGNPRLTTTTLPAFRYPSSGVPAPIDPAHPEATPIRMHRRRLQLRDEEIETVGGVPVTSVLRTAFDCACDEPPFNALSIADAALNRHCRPDPWHRDSCATRLRSAHACWEELVARHRGRRGIAQARAVLAAATPWAVSPGESVLRWMTLVVGLPEAIAQYPVPGLSKDRFLDLGWPDHHVVAEFDGRTKYHTEEDVFLEKLRQDELESLGWRFFRATWSSLSDMRTQADRLLSMFPLEVVSRLSPVAGLQGGGLWGERPPGVLVP
;
A
#
# COMPACT_ATOMS: atom_id res chain seq x y z
N MET A 1 -1.95 -35.77 38.25
CA MET A 1 -2.14 -34.33 37.96
C MET A 1 -1.07 -33.92 36.96
N SER A 2 -1.44 -33.85 35.68
CA SER A 2 -0.52 -33.44 34.61
C SER A 2 -0.49 -31.91 34.53
N PRO A 3 0.68 -31.27 34.31
CA PRO A 3 0.74 -29.82 34.26
C PRO A 3 0.15 -29.31 32.94
N VAL A 4 -0.61 -28.24 33.11
CA VAL A 4 -1.34 -27.47 32.10
C VAL A 4 -0.37 -26.91 31.06
N ALA A 5 -0.72 -27.12 29.78
CA ALA A 5 -0.03 -26.53 28.64
C ALA A 5 -0.02 -25.00 28.77
N THR A 6 1.18 -24.43 28.90
CA THR A 6 1.41 -22.99 28.86
C THR A 6 1.12 -22.53 27.44
N THR A 7 0.05 -21.77 27.24
CA THR A 7 -0.20 -21.01 26.02
C THR A 7 1.03 -20.17 25.71
N ALA A 8 1.74 -20.52 24.65
CA ALA A 8 2.83 -19.71 24.11
C ALA A 8 2.26 -18.34 23.74
N SER A 9 2.50 -17.36 24.60
CA SER A 9 2.23 -15.95 24.33
C SER A 9 2.94 -15.59 23.01
N ARG A 10 2.14 -15.33 21.96
CA ARG A 10 2.65 -14.82 20.68
C ARG A 10 3.51 -13.59 20.99
N PRO A 11 4.78 -13.53 20.56
CA PRO A 11 5.60 -12.36 20.79
C PRO A 11 4.89 -11.15 20.20
N THR A 12 4.68 -10.10 21.00
CA THR A 12 4.07 -8.86 20.55
C THR A 12 4.90 -8.36 19.36
N PRO A 13 4.32 -8.23 18.16
CA PRO A 13 5.09 -7.85 16.99
C PRO A 13 5.75 -6.49 17.24
N ILE A 14 7.08 -6.46 17.07
CA ILE A 14 7.89 -5.23 17.13
C ILE A 14 7.25 -4.20 16.20
N CYS A 15 7.08 -2.97 16.69
CA CYS A 15 6.56 -1.87 15.89
C CYS A 15 7.41 -1.74 14.61
N PRO A 16 6.85 -2.03 13.42
CA PRO A 16 7.62 -2.08 12.17
C PRO A 16 8.05 -0.69 11.70
N ILE A 17 7.52 0.36 12.34
CA ILE A 17 7.76 1.75 11.99
C ILE A 17 9.09 2.21 12.64
N PRO A 18 10.05 2.73 11.85
CA PRO A 18 11.31 3.26 12.35
C PRO A 18 11.10 4.34 13.42
N ALA A 19 11.96 4.37 14.43
CA ALA A 19 11.82 5.28 15.58
C ALA A 19 11.71 6.76 15.18
N HIS A 20 12.46 7.18 14.14
CA HIS A 20 12.45 8.57 13.66
C HIS A 20 11.15 8.99 12.96
N LEU A 21 10.28 8.04 12.58
CA LEU A 21 8.97 8.29 11.97
C LEU A 21 7.81 8.13 12.96
N ARG A 22 8.08 7.80 14.24
CA ARG A 22 7.04 7.65 15.26
C ARG A 22 6.59 9.04 15.72
N PRO A 23 5.28 9.36 15.63
CA PRO A 23 4.78 10.69 15.97
C PRO A 23 4.70 10.88 17.48
N THR A 24 4.96 12.10 17.94
CA THR A 24 4.67 12.53 19.31
C THR A 24 3.30 13.19 19.35
N ILE A 25 2.33 12.52 19.98
CA ILE A 25 0.95 12.99 20.08
C ILE A 25 0.71 13.55 21.48
N ILE A 26 0.17 14.77 21.54
CA ILE A 26 -0.24 15.45 22.77
C ILE A 26 -1.76 15.39 22.88
N TYR A 27 -2.26 14.83 23.98
CA TYR A 27 -3.69 14.77 24.29
C TYR A 27 -4.05 15.87 25.28
N SER A 28 -5.12 16.64 25.00
CA SER A 28 -5.48 17.80 25.83
C SER A 28 -6.13 17.46 27.17
N GLY A 29 -6.45 16.18 27.42
CA GLY A 29 -6.84 15.64 28.73
C GLY A 29 -7.88 16.47 29.47
N GLY A 30 -9.02 16.78 28.84
CA GLY A 30 -10.12 17.53 29.47
C GLY A 30 -9.78 18.95 29.98
N ARG A 31 -8.55 19.45 29.76
CA ARG A 31 -8.12 20.76 30.26
C ARG A 31 -8.84 21.85 29.49
N LYS A 32 -9.71 22.60 30.18
CA LYS A 32 -10.49 23.75 29.67
C LYS A 32 -9.66 24.88 29.00
N ARG A 33 -8.32 24.79 28.96
CA ARG A 33 -7.41 25.84 28.46
C ARG A 33 -6.24 25.29 27.63
N PHE A 34 -6.47 24.31 26.76
CA PHE A 34 -5.47 23.98 25.74
C PHE A 34 -5.47 25.05 24.64
N HIS A 35 -4.64 26.08 24.80
CA HIS A 35 -4.50 27.13 23.81
C HIS A 35 -3.39 26.77 22.81
N THR A 36 -3.77 26.41 21.59
CA THR A 36 -2.84 26.19 20.47
C THR A 36 -2.02 27.44 20.15
N SER A 37 -2.54 28.63 20.44
CA SER A 37 -1.83 29.91 20.26
C SER A 37 -0.55 30.05 21.09
N ARG A 38 -0.38 29.26 22.14
CA ARG A 38 0.85 29.23 22.96
C ARG A 38 1.87 28.17 22.53
N ASN A 39 1.52 27.33 21.56
CA ASN A 39 2.36 26.24 21.07
C ASN A 39 2.25 26.16 19.55
N PRO A 40 2.97 27.00 18.79
CA PRO A 40 2.88 27.06 17.33
C PRO A 40 3.27 25.74 16.65
N ASP A 41 4.07 24.90 17.33
CA ASP A 41 4.53 23.61 16.81
C ASP A 41 3.48 22.48 16.93
N LEU A 42 2.29 22.77 17.47
CA LEU A 42 1.23 21.78 17.65
C LEU A 42 0.17 21.87 16.55
N LEU A 43 0.09 20.78 15.79
CA LEU A 43 -0.87 20.61 14.70
C LEU A 43 -2.10 19.85 15.20
N ARG A 44 -3.29 20.47 15.14
CA ARG A 44 -4.53 19.82 15.56
C ARG A 44 -4.91 18.71 14.57
N LEU A 45 -4.88 17.45 15.03
CA LEU A 45 -5.25 16.28 14.23
C LEU A 45 -6.75 16.00 14.25
N MET A 46 -7.36 16.20 15.43
CA MET A 46 -8.79 16.05 15.68
C MET A 46 -9.11 16.72 17.02
N PRO A 47 -10.39 16.88 17.43
CA PRO A 47 -10.71 17.36 18.77
C PRO A 47 -10.02 16.51 19.84
N GLY A 48 -9.18 17.13 20.67
CA GLY A 48 -8.51 16.46 21.80
C GLY A 48 -7.11 15.88 21.52
N ALA A 49 -6.66 15.84 20.25
CA ALA A 49 -5.34 15.33 19.88
C ALA A 49 -4.58 16.28 18.93
N TYR A 50 -3.30 16.45 19.24
CA TYR A 50 -2.38 17.34 18.55
C TYR A 50 -1.07 16.62 18.25
N LEU A 51 -0.52 16.81 17.05
CA LEU A 51 0.80 16.33 16.67
C LEU A 51 1.83 17.41 17.00
N HIS A 52 2.93 17.01 17.65
CA HIS A 52 4.12 17.85 17.72
C HIS A 52 4.90 17.73 16.41
N ALA A 53 4.95 18.84 15.66
CA ALA A 53 5.62 18.87 14.37
C ALA A 53 7.14 18.89 14.54
N VAL A 54 7.84 18.08 13.73
CA VAL A 54 9.31 18.00 13.75
C VAL A 54 9.85 18.67 12.48
N PRO A 55 10.67 19.73 12.58
CA PRO A 55 11.25 20.39 11.42
C PRO A 55 12.31 19.50 10.73
N GLY A 56 12.68 19.84 9.49
CA GLY A 56 13.74 19.16 8.75
C GLY A 56 13.34 17.81 8.15
N ARG A 57 12.05 17.44 8.23
CA ARG A 57 11.51 16.20 7.64
C ARG A 57 11.20 16.38 6.16
N ARG A 58 11.47 15.34 5.36
CA ARG A 58 11.06 15.29 3.95
C ARG A 58 9.54 15.29 3.83
N ARG A 59 9.00 15.76 2.71
CA ARG A 59 7.55 15.83 2.45
C ARG A 59 6.82 14.50 2.73
N TRP A 60 7.41 13.38 2.34
CA TRP A 60 6.81 12.06 2.56
C TRP A 60 6.81 11.66 4.04
N GLU A 61 7.87 11.97 4.79
CA GLU A 61 7.98 11.68 6.23
C GLU A 61 6.94 12.49 7.00
N GLN A 62 6.81 13.78 6.68
CA GLN A 62 5.81 14.66 7.26
C GLN A 62 4.38 14.09 7.10
N ARG A 63 4.03 13.72 5.87
CA ARG A 63 2.72 13.15 5.52
C ARG A 63 2.48 11.80 6.19
N PHE A 64 3.50 10.95 6.22
CA PHE A 64 3.45 9.67 6.90
C PHE A 64 3.20 9.85 8.41
N MET A 65 3.96 10.73 9.07
CA MET A 65 3.82 11.03 10.50
C MET A 65 2.44 11.59 10.84
N VAL A 66 1.90 12.51 10.03
CA VAL A 66 0.53 13.03 10.22
C VAL A 66 -0.51 11.92 10.09
N SER A 67 -0.41 11.09 9.04
CA SER A 67 -1.36 9.98 8.80
C SER A 67 -1.35 8.97 9.93
N LEU A 68 -0.15 8.56 10.36
CA LEU A 68 0.06 7.65 11.48
C LEU A 68 -0.49 8.25 12.78
N ALA A 69 -0.22 9.53 13.05
CA ALA A 69 -0.68 10.20 14.25
C ALA A 69 -2.21 10.29 14.31
N ARG A 70 -2.88 10.56 13.17
CA ARG A 70 -4.35 10.55 13.12
C ARG A 70 -4.93 9.17 13.43
N ALA A 71 -4.36 8.11 12.86
CA ALA A 71 -4.84 6.75 13.12
C ALA A 71 -4.72 6.37 14.61
N ILE A 72 -3.55 6.61 15.22
CA ILE A 72 -3.32 6.33 16.64
C ILE A 72 -4.23 7.20 17.52
N ALA A 73 -4.33 8.50 17.24
CA ALA A 73 -5.17 9.41 18.01
C ALA A 73 -6.65 9.01 17.94
N ALA A 74 -7.12 8.60 16.76
CA ALA A 74 -8.49 8.16 16.55
C ALA A 74 -8.80 6.88 17.35
N GLN A 75 -7.89 5.90 17.34
CA GLN A 75 -8.01 4.68 18.14
C GLN A 75 -7.99 4.98 19.64
N GLN A 76 -7.17 5.93 20.08
CA GLN A 76 -7.03 6.28 21.50
C GLN A 76 -8.22 7.07 22.05
N LEU A 77 -8.77 8.00 21.27
CA LEU A 77 -9.80 8.94 21.73
C LEU A 77 -11.24 8.47 21.52
N LEU A 78 -11.47 7.39 20.78
CA LEU A 78 -12.82 6.89 20.50
C LEU A 78 -13.07 5.58 21.25
N PRO A 79 -13.82 5.60 22.37
CA PRO A 79 -14.06 4.40 23.19
C PRO A 79 -14.81 3.28 22.46
N SER A 80 -15.54 3.61 21.38
CA SER A 80 -16.26 2.63 20.57
C SER A 80 -15.36 1.86 19.59
N ALA A 81 -14.10 2.28 19.41
CA ALA A 81 -13.19 1.68 18.45
C ALA A 81 -12.61 0.37 18.99
N THR A 82 -12.93 -0.73 18.31
CA THR A 82 -12.38 -2.05 18.62
C THR A 82 -10.92 -2.13 18.18
N CYS A 83 -10.62 -1.71 16.95
CA CYS A 83 -9.27 -1.66 16.40
C CYS A 83 -9.22 -0.76 15.15
N LEU A 84 -8.03 -0.46 14.65
CA LEU A 84 -7.85 0.11 13.31
C LEU A 84 -8.03 -0.97 12.24
N SER A 85 -8.46 -0.58 11.04
CA SER A 85 -8.65 -1.49 9.90
C SER A 85 -8.20 -0.83 8.59
N HIS A 86 -8.31 -1.54 7.46
CA HIS A 86 -8.05 -1.03 6.10
C HIS A 86 -6.69 -0.30 6.02
N THR A 87 -6.62 0.85 5.33
CA THR A 87 -5.39 1.63 5.14
C THR A 87 -4.77 2.14 6.44
N SER A 88 -5.56 2.34 7.51
CA SER A 88 -5.02 2.68 8.83
C SER A 88 -4.28 1.52 9.48
N ALA A 89 -4.82 0.29 9.41
CA ALA A 89 -4.10 -0.89 9.86
C ALA A 89 -2.88 -1.16 8.96
N ALA A 90 -3.01 -0.95 7.64
CA ALA A 90 -1.89 -1.09 6.70
C ALA A 90 -0.73 -0.14 7.05
N LEU A 91 -1.01 1.11 7.40
CA LEU A 91 -0.02 2.07 7.90
C LEU A 91 0.70 1.56 9.16
N ILE A 92 -0.06 1.06 10.14
CA ILE A 92 0.50 0.57 11.41
C ILE A 92 1.36 -0.69 11.18
N HIS A 93 0.95 -1.56 10.26
CA HIS A 93 1.71 -2.74 9.83
C HIS A 93 2.97 -2.41 9.03
N GLY A 94 3.11 -1.16 8.57
CA GLY A 94 4.17 -0.75 7.65
C GLY A 94 4.00 -1.35 6.25
N LEU A 95 2.77 -1.66 5.83
CA LEU A 95 2.50 -2.15 4.48
C LEU A 95 2.64 -1.00 3.49
N ALA A 96 3.36 -1.26 2.41
CA ALA A 96 3.49 -0.32 1.31
C ALA A 96 2.13 -0.13 0.62
N MET A 97 1.81 1.12 0.24
CA MET A 97 0.58 1.48 -0.47
C MET A 97 0.83 2.66 -1.41
N TRP A 98 0.00 2.81 -2.44
CA TRP A 98 0.08 3.92 -3.39
C TRP A 98 -0.42 5.23 -2.77
N THR A 99 -1.48 5.15 -1.96
CA THR A 99 -2.08 6.31 -1.31
C THR A 99 -1.13 6.93 -0.31
N GLY A 100 -0.69 8.17 -0.56
CA GLY A 100 0.30 8.84 0.29
C GLY A 100 -0.25 9.34 1.63
N GLU A 101 -1.52 9.76 1.68
CA GLU A 101 -2.21 10.20 2.89
C GLU A 101 -3.60 9.53 2.92
N PRO A 102 -3.73 8.37 3.56
CA PRO A 102 -4.98 7.64 3.56
C PRO A 102 -6.00 8.22 4.55
N ASP A 103 -7.26 7.91 4.29
CA ASP A 103 -8.34 8.05 5.26
C ASP A 103 -8.08 7.19 6.51
N VAL A 104 -8.72 7.57 7.63
CA VAL A 104 -8.64 6.85 8.89
C VAL A 104 -9.77 5.85 9.00
N TYR A 105 -9.50 4.58 9.29
CA TYR A 105 -10.51 3.53 9.38
C TYR A 105 -10.49 2.82 10.73
N LEU A 106 -11.63 2.84 11.41
CA LEU A 106 -11.86 2.20 12.70
C LEU A 106 -12.92 1.12 12.55
N ALA A 107 -12.60 -0.08 13.04
CA ALA A 107 -13.59 -1.10 13.31
C ALA A 107 -14.33 -0.76 14.60
N VAL A 108 -15.66 -0.84 14.59
CA VAL A 108 -16.51 -0.64 15.76
C VAL A 108 -17.45 -1.83 15.94
N SER A 109 -17.79 -2.15 17.20
CA SER A 109 -18.64 -3.30 17.52
C SER A 109 -20.13 -3.07 17.23
N GLY A 110 -20.59 -1.82 17.32
CA GLY A 110 -21.98 -1.41 17.11
C GLY A 110 -22.21 -0.59 15.84
N ASN A 111 -23.47 -0.23 15.57
CA ASN A 111 -23.81 0.72 14.51
C ASN A 111 -23.41 2.14 14.92
N PRO A 112 -22.44 2.78 14.25
CA PRO A 112 -22.02 4.13 14.62
C PRO A 112 -23.12 5.13 14.26
N ARG A 113 -23.45 6.05 15.18
CA ARG A 113 -24.37 7.17 14.88
C ARG A 113 -23.83 8.08 13.78
N LEU A 114 -22.50 8.23 13.71
CA LEU A 114 -21.80 9.00 12.70
C LEU A 114 -20.74 8.12 12.03
N THR A 115 -21.01 7.67 10.81
CA THR A 115 -20.13 6.77 10.04
C THR A 115 -18.86 7.46 9.59
N THR A 116 -18.91 8.76 9.31
CA THR A 116 -17.79 9.48 8.68
C THR A 116 -17.61 10.87 9.29
N THR A 117 -16.36 11.29 9.48
CA THR A 117 -16.02 12.63 9.98
C THR A 117 -14.82 13.17 9.21
N THR A 118 -14.90 14.38 8.67
CA THR A 118 -13.77 15.02 8.01
C THR A 118 -12.73 15.47 9.04
N LEU A 119 -11.46 15.21 8.77
CA LEU A 119 -10.34 15.61 9.59
C LEU A 119 -9.67 16.89 9.03
N PRO A 120 -8.96 17.67 9.85
CA PRO A 120 -8.22 18.85 9.41
C PRO A 120 -7.25 18.52 8.28
N ALA A 121 -7.21 19.34 7.23
CA ALA A 121 -6.30 19.20 6.10
C ALA A 121 -4.95 19.88 6.37
N PHE A 122 -3.88 19.37 5.75
CA PHE A 122 -2.54 19.94 5.85
C PHE A 122 -1.88 20.06 4.47
N ARG A 123 -1.05 21.08 4.32
CA ARG A 123 -0.03 21.18 3.26
C ARG A 123 1.30 20.68 3.80
N TYR A 124 2.06 19.99 2.95
CA TYR A 124 3.38 19.43 3.29
C TYR A 124 4.47 20.11 2.45
N PRO A 125 5.16 21.14 3.00
CA PRO A 125 6.22 21.83 2.26
C PRO A 125 7.47 20.95 2.08
N SER A 126 8.34 21.32 1.14
CA SER A 126 9.63 20.65 0.92
C SER A 126 10.61 20.86 2.07
N SER A 127 10.47 21.96 2.81
CA SER A 127 11.23 22.29 4.01
C SER A 127 10.29 22.86 5.08
N GLY A 128 10.66 22.74 6.36
CA GLY A 128 9.85 23.18 7.49
C GLY A 128 8.94 22.08 8.06
N VAL A 129 7.73 22.45 8.44
CA VAL A 129 6.72 21.59 9.10
C VAL A 129 5.39 21.61 8.35
N PRO A 130 4.53 20.59 8.53
CA PRO A 130 3.19 20.63 7.94
C PRO A 130 2.41 21.86 8.43
N ALA A 131 1.64 22.47 7.54
CA ALA A 131 0.83 23.64 7.86
C ALA A 131 -0.66 23.32 7.64
N PRO A 132 -1.56 23.68 8.57
CA PRO A 132 -3.00 23.56 8.35
C PRO A 132 -3.41 24.32 7.09
N ILE A 133 -4.31 23.75 6.31
CA ILE A 133 -4.91 24.44 5.16
C ILE A 133 -6.43 24.46 5.31
N ASP A 134 -7.06 25.51 4.79
CA ASP A 134 -8.52 25.60 4.74
C ASP A 134 -9.07 24.41 3.94
N PRO A 135 -10.04 23.64 4.48
CA PRO A 135 -10.70 22.58 3.73
C PRO A 135 -11.36 23.03 2.42
N ALA A 136 -11.69 24.32 2.26
CA ALA A 136 -12.22 24.90 1.03
C ALA A 136 -11.13 25.24 -0.02
N HIS A 137 -9.85 25.12 0.33
CA HIS A 137 -8.76 25.41 -0.59
C HIS A 137 -8.69 24.38 -1.74
N PRO A 138 -8.43 24.79 -3.00
CA PRO A 138 -8.41 23.86 -4.15
C PRO A 138 -7.44 22.68 -4.02
N GLU A 139 -6.30 22.90 -3.35
CA GLU A 139 -5.30 21.84 -3.09
C GLU A 139 -5.66 20.93 -1.88
N ALA A 140 -6.72 21.25 -1.12
CA ALA A 140 -7.08 20.46 0.04
C ALA A 140 -7.77 19.17 -0.39
N THR A 141 -7.10 18.04 -0.17
CA THR A 141 -7.74 16.72 -0.30
C THR A 141 -8.45 16.39 1.02
N PRO A 142 -9.78 16.16 1.02
CA PRO A 142 -10.51 15.89 2.25
C PRO A 142 -10.16 14.51 2.81
N ILE A 143 -9.46 14.48 3.94
CA ILE A 143 -9.19 13.26 4.69
C ILE A 143 -10.36 12.98 5.64
N ARG A 144 -10.87 11.75 5.60
CA ARG A 144 -12.02 11.33 6.37
C ARG A 144 -11.65 10.23 7.35
N MET A 145 -12.33 10.23 8.49
CA MET A 145 -12.32 9.14 9.44
C MET A 145 -13.63 8.35 9.31
N HIS A 146 -13.51 7.07 9.00
CA HIS A 146 -14.59 6.12 8.83
C HIS A 146 -14.70 5.21 10.04
N ARG A 147 -15.92 5.04 10.54
CA ARG A 147 -16.29 4.06 11.55
C ARG A 147 -17.08 2.97 10.85
N ARG A 148 -16.53 1.77 10.81
CA ARG A 148 -17.11 0.62 10.09
C ARG A 148 -17.48 -0.45 11.09
N ARG A 149 -18.73 -0.91 11.03
CA ARG A 149 -19.12 -2.13 11.74
C ARG A 149 -18.57 -3.32 10.96
N LEU A 150 -17.55 -3.97 11.51
CA LEU A 150 -16.90 -5.12 10.90
C LEU A 150 -17.19 -6.37 11.73
N GLN A 151 -17.47 -7.48 11.05
CA GLN A 151 -17.49 -8.79 11.69
C GLN A 151 -16.05 -9.29 11.78
N LEU A 152 -15.49 -9.27 12.98
CA LEU A 152 -14.12 -9.66 13.30
C LEU A 152 -14.14 -10.82 14.28
N ARG A 153 -13.35 -11.85 14.02
CA ARG A 153 -12.96 -12.87 15.00
C ARG A 153 -11.73 -12.39 15.76
N ASP A 154 -11.49 -12.96 16.94
CA ASP A 154 -10.39 -12.53 17.80
C ASP A 154 -9.02 -12.72 17.13
N GLU A 155 -8.85 -13.79 16.34
CA GLU A 155 -7.63 -14.04 15.56
C GLU A 155 -7.41 -13.05 14.40
N GLU A 156 -8.43 -12.28 14.03
CA GLU A 156 -8.36 -11.24 13.01
C GLU A 156 -7.93 -9.88 13.60
N ILE A 157 -7.69 -9.81 14.91
CA ILE A 157 -7.21 -8.63 15.60
C ILE A 157 -5.85 -8.94 16.22
N GLU A 158 -4.87 -8.06 16.01
CA GLU A 158 -3.56 -8.15 16.63
C GLU A 158 -3.11 -6.79 17.16
N THR A 159 -2.11 -6.77 18.04
CA THR A 159 -1.55 -5.53 18.59
C THR A 159 -0.16 -5.29 18.02
N VAL A 160 0.00 -4.19 17.29
CA VAL A 160 1.28 -3.79 16.69
C VAL A 160 1.73 -2.49 17.32
N GLY A 161 2.90 -2.49 17.96
CA GLY A 161 3.42 -1.29 18.63
C GLY A 161 2.46 -0.72 19.70
N GLY A 162 1.66 -1.57 20.35
CA GLY A 162 0.67 -1.16 21.35
C GLY A 162 -0.67 -0.71 20.79
N VAL A 163 -0.86 -0.76 19.46
CA VAL A 163 -2.10 -0.34 18.79
C VAL A 163 -2.87 -1.57 18.30
N PRO A 164 -4.15 -1.76 18.68
CA PRO A 164 -4.97 -2.83 18.14
C PRO A 164 -5.33 -2.55 16.67
N VAL A 165 -5.07 -3.52 15.81
CA VAL A 165 -5.27 -3.45 14.35
C VAL A 165 -5.85 -4.77 13.84
N THR A 166 -6.52 -4.75 12.69
CA THR A 166 -6.82 -5.99 11.96
C THR A 166 -5.53 -6.71 11.58
N SER A 167 -5.53 -8.05 11.53
CA SER A 167 -4.37 -8.84 11.10
C SER A 167 -3.90 -8.46 9.70
N VAL A 168 -2.64 -8.74 9.34
CA VAL A 168 -2.08 -8.39 8.01
C VAL A 168 -2.98 -8.88 6.85
N LEU A 169 -3.41 -10.14 6.87
CA LEU A 169 -4.25 -10.71 5.80
C LEU A 169 -5.68 -10.14 5.82
N ARG A 170 -6.25 -9.90 7.01
CA ARG A 170 -7.57 -9.26 7.14
C ARG A 170 -7.53 -7.82 6.62
N THR A 171 -6.47 -7.09 6.93
CA THR A 171 -6.22 -5.72 6.47
C THR A 171 -6.21 -5.66 4.95
N ALA A 172 -5.48 -6.56 4.29
CA ALA A 172 -5.43 -6.65 2.84
C ALA A 172 -6.81 -6.98 2.24
N PHE A 173 -7.55 -7.93 2.81
CA PHE A 173 -8.91 -8.27 2.37
C PHE A 173 -9.87 -7.06 2.46
N ASP A 174 -9.81 -6.34 3.57
CA ASP A 174 -10.64 -5.16 3.80
C ASP A 174 -10.31 -4.05 2.79
N CYS A 175 -9.02 -3.77 2.54
CA CYS A 175 -8.59 -2.85 1.48
C CYS A 175 -9.00 -3.35 0.09
N ALA A 176 -8.92 -4.65 -0.19
CA ALA A 176 -9.31 -5.23 -1.47
C ALA A 176 -10.79 -5.01 -1.83
N CYS A 177 -11.65 -4.86 -0.81
CA CYS A 177 -13.06 -4.55 -1.00
C CYS A 177 -13.33 -3.06 -1.26
N ASP A 178 -12.61 -2.16 -0.57
CA ASP A 178 -13.02 -0.76 -0.43
C ASP A 178 -12.05 0.27 -1.06
N GLU A 179 -10.79 -0.09 -1.29
CA GLU A 179 -9.79 0.78 -1.94
C GLU A 179 -9.84 0.64 -3.47
N PRO A 180 -9.36 1.66 -4.23
CA PRO A 180 -9.15 1.52 -5.66
C PRO A 180 -8.23 0.33 -5.99
N PRO A 181 -8.46 -0.44 -7.07
CA PRO A 181 -7.73 -1.67 -7.38
C PRO A 181 -6.21 -1.53 -7.37
N PHE A 182 -5.66 -0.43 -7.89
CA PHE A 182 -4.21 -0.20 -7.93
C PHE A 182 -3.61 -0.07 -6.51
N ASN A 183 -4.30 0.61 -5.59
CA ASN A 183 -3.86 0.78 -4.21
C ASN A 183 -4.08 -0.51 -3.42
N ALA A 184 -5.20 -1.17 -3.66
CA ALA A 184 -5.54 -2.43 -3.03
C ALA A 184 -4.56 -3.55 -3.38
N LEU A 185 -4.13 -3.65 -4.65
CA LEU A 185 -3.12 -4.61 -5.09
C LEU A 185 -1.78 -4.33 -4.44
N SER A 186 -1.37 -3.05 -4.35
CA SER A 186 -0.15 -2.67 -3.64
C SER A 186 -0.16 -3.08 -2.17
N ILE A 187 -1.30 -2.93 -1.47
CA ILE A 187 -1.43 -3.37 -0.07
C ILE A 187 -1.45 -4.90 0.03
N ALA A 188 -2.12 -5.60 -0.90
CA ALA A 188 -2.18 -7.06 -0.91
C ALA A 188 -0.81 -7.68 -1.20
N ASP A 189 -0.04 -7.12 -2.13
CA ASP A 189 1.34 -7.50 -2.43
C ASP A 189 2.23 -7.30 -1.20
N ALA A 190 2.16 -6.12 -0.55
CA ALA A 190 2.90 -5.84 0.67
C ALA A 190 2.51 -6.78 1.83
N ALA A 191 1.23 -7.13 1.95
CA ALA A 191 0.74 -8.08 2.94
C ALA A 191 1.30 -9.48 2.71
N LEU A 192 1.31 -9.95 1.45
CA LEU A 192 1.95 -11.21 1.09
C LEU A 192 3.45 -11.17 1.30
N ASN A 193 4.13 -10.08 0.92
CA ASN A 193 5.57 -9.94 1.16
C ASN A 193 5.89 -10.10 2.66
N ARG A 194 5.14 -9.42 3.53
CA ARG A 194 5.32 -9.48 4.98
C ARG A 194 4.98 -10.85 5.58
N HIS A 195 3.91 -11.49 5.12
CA HIS A 195 3.46 -12.81 5.60
C HIS A 195 4.36 -13.94 5.08
N CYS A 196 4.66 -13.90 3.79
CA CYS A 196 5.39 -14.92 3.07
C CYS A 196 6.89 -14.78 3.22
N ARG A 197 7.45 -13.62 3.58
CA ARG A 197 8.90 -13.37 3.71
C ARG A 197 9.70 -14.05 2.58
N PRO A 198 9.45 -13.66 1.33
CA PRO A 198 10.04 -14.32 0.18
C PRO A 198 11.55 -14.13 0.16
N ASP A 199 12.26 -15.15 -0.29
CA ASP A 199 13.67 -15.06 -0.65
C ASP A 199 13.77 -15.14 -2.19
N PRO A 200 14.19 -14.07 -2.87
CA PRO A 200 14.37 -14.06 -4.31
C PRO A 200 15.33 -15.14 -4.83
N TRP A 201 16.31 -15.57 -4.02
CA TRP A 201 17.25 -16.65 -4.36
C TRP A 201 16.65 -18.05 -4.21
N HIS A 202 15.64 -18.17 -3.35
CA HIS A 202 14.97 -19.43 -3.05
C HIS A 202 13.46 -19.25 -3.17
N ARG A 203 12.97 -19.10 -4.41
CA ARG A 203 11.56 -18.72 -4.67
C ARG A 203 10.54 -19.65 -4.01
N ASP A 204 10.85 -20.95 -3.96
CA ASP A 204 9.97 -21.97 -3.36
C ASP A 204 9.92 -21.93 -1.83
N SER A 205 10.84 -21.21 -1.17
CA SER A 205 10.92 -21.13 0.30
C SER A 205 9.65 -20.54 0.95
N CYS A 206 8.88 -19.77 0.19
CA CYS A 206 7.66 -19.13 0.68
C CYS A 206 6.38 -19.86 0.26
N ALA A 207 6.45 -20.94 -0.53
CA ALA A 207 5.29 -21.59 -1.16
C ALA A 207 4.23 -22.05 -0.14
N THR A 208 4.65 -22.62 1.00
CA THR A 208 3.72 -23.05 2.06
C THR A 208 3.00 -21.85 2.70
N ARG A 209 3.72 -20.75 2.97
CA ARG A 209 3.12 -19.53 3.54
C ARG A 209 2.17 -18.88 2.54
N LEU A 210 2.53 -18.86 1.26
CA LEU A 210 1.69 -18.33 0.19
C LEU A 210 0.37 -19.11 0.08
N ARG A 211 0.43 -20.46 0.04
CA ARG A 211 -0.78 -21.30 0.06
C ARG A 211 -1.66 -21.03 1.28
N SER A 212 -1.06 -20.86 2.47
CA SER A 212 -1.81 -20.54 3.69
C SER A 212 -2.49 -19.17 3.63
N ALA A 213 -1.86 -18.17 3.01
CA ALA A 213 -2.43 -16.84 2.86
C ALA A 213 -3.62 -16.85 1.89
N HIS A 214 -3.49 -17.52 0.74
CA HIS A 214 -4.62 -17.67 -0.18
C HIS A 214 -5.78 -18.44 0.44
N ALA A 215 -5.51 -19.53 1.19
CA ALA A 215 -6.56 -20.25 1.89
C ALA A 215 -7.32 -19.37 2.90
N CYS A 216 -6.61 -18.53 3.65
CA CYS A 216 -7.21 -17.54 4.55
C CYS A 216 -8.09 -16.52 3.80
N TRP A 217 -7.62 -16.02 2.66
CA TRP A 217 -8.39 -15.10 1.83
C TRP A 217 -9.61 -15.75 1.18
N GLU A 218 -9.54 -17.00 0.73
CA GLU A 218 -10.71 -17.73 0.24
C GLU A 218 -11.77 -17.89 1.33
N GLU A 219 -11.37 -18.20 2.57
CA GLU A 219 -12.31 -18.25 3.70
C GLU A 219 -12.95 -16.88 3.96
N LEU A 220 -12.16 -15.80 3.93
CA LEU A 220 -12.66 -14.43 4.07
C LEU A 220 -13.67 -14.08 2.97
N VAL A 221 -13.34 -14.38 1.71
CA VAL A 221 -14.22 -14.13 0.56
C VAL A 221 -15.53 -14.91 0.69
N ALA A 222 -15.47 -16.17 1.13
CA ALA A 222 -16.65 -17.01 1.35
C ALA A 222 -17.54 -16.49 2.49
N ARG A 223 -16.94 -16.11 3.63
CA ARG A 223 -17.67 -15.61 4.81
C ARG A 223 -18.34 -14.27 4.57
N HIS A 224 -17.74 -13.42 3.74
CA HIS A 224 -18.25 -12.08 3.43
C HIS A 224 -18.94 -12.02 2.06
N ARG A 225 -19.53 -13.14 1.61
CA ARG A 225 -20.31 -13.20 0.37
C ARG A 225 -21.41 -12.13 0.37
N GLY A 226 -21.50 -11.38 -0.73
CA GLY A 226 -22.48 -10.29 -0.88
C GLY A 226 -22.01 -8.93 -0.34
N ARG A 227 -20.83 -8.85 0.31
CA ARG A 227 -20.20 -7.55 0.62
C ARG A 227 -19.96 -6.76 -0.66
N ARG A 228 -20.24 -5.45 -0.63
CA ARG A 228 -19.82 -4.54 -1.71
C ARG A 228 -18.30 -4.66 -1.93
N GLY A 229 -17.88 -4.72 -3.20
CA GLY A 229 -16.46 -4.87 -3.55
C GLY A 229 -15.93 -6.30 -3.48
N ILE A 230 -16.73 -7.31 -3.13
CA ILE A 230 -16.25 -8.70 -3.02
C ILE A 230 -15.71 -9.28 -4.34
N ALA A 231 -16.26 -8.84 -5.48
CA ALA A 231 -15.78 -9.26 -6.80
C ALA A 231 -14.39 -8.67 -7.10
N GLN A 232 -14.18 -7.38 -6.79
CA GLN A 232 -12.87 -6.74 -6.88
C GLN A 232 -11.88 -7.40 -5.92
N ALA A 233 -12.30 -7.65 -4.69
CA ALA A 233 -11.46 -8.30 -3.69
C ALA A 233 -10.96 -9.66 -4.18
N ARG A 234 -11.83 -10.49 -4.77
CA ARG A 234 -11.42 -11.76 -5.37
C ARG A 234 -10.36 -11.57 -6.44
N ALA A 235 -10.54 -10.60 -7.35
CA ALA A 235 -9.57 -10.33 -8.42
C ALA A 235 -8.24 -9.80 -7.88
N VAL A 236 -8.25 -8.85 -6.94
CA VAL A 236 -7.05 -8.29 -6.30
C VAL A 236 -6.27 -9.37 -5.56
N LEU A 237 -6.95 -10.17 -4.73
CA LEU A 237 -6.30 -11.17 -3.89
C LEU A 237 -5.79 -12.38 -4.70
N ALA A 238 -6.47 -12.73 -5.80
CA ALA A 238 -5.98 -13.73 -6.76
C ALA A 238 -4.76 -13.23 -7.55
N ALA A 239 -4.73 -11.93 -7.87
CA ALA A 239 -3.60 -11.32 -8.58
C ALA A 239 -2.44 -10.94 -7.67
N ALA A 240 -2.60 -10.95 -6.34
CA ALA A 240 -1.58 -10.51 -5.42
C ALA A 240 -0.34 -11.43 -5.45
N THR A 241 0.85 -10.85 -5.26
CA THR A 241 2.12 -11.55 -5.31
C THR A 241 3.05 -11.12 -4.16
N PRO A 242 3.80 -12.03 -3.54
CA PRO A 242 4.77 -11.64 -2.50
C PRO A 242 6.00 -10.92 -3.07
N TRP A 243 6.20 -10.96 -4.40
CA TRP A 243 7.45 -10.55 -5.05
C TRP A 243 7.55 -9.04 -5.32
N ALA A 244 6.44 -8.30 -5.36
CA ALA A 244 6.51 -6.84 -5.52
C ALA A 244 6.98 -6.20 -4.20
N VAL A 245 8.03 -5.37 -4.26
CA VAL A 245 8.67 -4.79 -3.07
C VAL A 245 8.37 -3.31 -2.89
N SER A 246 7.73 -2.68 -3.87
CA SER A 246 7.32 -1.28 -3.80
C SER A 246 5.90 -1.04 -4.35
N PRO A 247 5.24 0.06 -3.94
CA PRO A 247 3.93 0.43 -4.51
C PRO A 247 4.01 0.71 -6.00
N GLY A 248 5.12 1.28 -6.48
CA GLY A 248 5.32 1.56 -7.89
C GLY A 248 5.39 0.29 -8.74
N GLU A 249 6.12 -0.73 -8.28
CA GLU A 249 6.13 -2.05 -8.92
C GLU A 249 4.73 -2.68 -8.93
N SER A 250 4.01 -2.61 -7.81
CA SER A 250 2.66 -3.17 -7.69
C SER A 250 1.68 -2.49 -8.66
N VAL A 251 1.77 -1.15 -8.80
CA VAL A 251 0.91 -0.37 -9.72
C VAL A 251 1.33 -0.54 -11.18
N LEU A 252 2.63 -0.65 -11.47
CA LEU A 252 3.12 -1.02 -12.79
C LEU A 252 2.60 -2.41 -13.19
N ARG A 253 2.62 -3.37 -12.28
CA ARG A 253 2.07 -4.71 -12.48
C ARG A 253 0.55 -4.68 -12.66
N TRP A 254 -0.16 -3.89 -11.85
CA TRP A 254 -1.60 -3.67 -12.04
C TRP A 254 -1.92 -3.16 -13.45
N MET A 255 -1.14 -2.23 -14.00
CA MET A 255 -1.30 -1.76 -15.38
C MET A 255 -1.24 -2.92 -16.38
N THR A 256 -0.25 -3.81 -16.25
CA THR A 256 -0.08 -4.98 -17.15
C THR A 256 -1.26 -5.94 -17.09
N LEU A 257 -1.82 -6.17 -15.90
CA LEU A 257 -2.99 -7.04 -15.69
C LEU A 257 -4.27 -6.42 -16.25
N VAL A 258 -4.43 -5.10 -16.12
CA VAL A 258 -5.59 -4.39 -16.65
C VAL A 258 -5.58 -4.36 -18.17
N VAL A 259 -4.43 -4.15 -18.81
CA VAL A 259 -4.36 -4.24 -20.28
C VAL A 259 -4.39 -5.67 -20.79
N GLY A 260 -4.19 -6.67 -19.92
CA GLY A 260 -4.29 -8.08 -20.28
C GLY A 260 -3.04 -8.64 -20.96
N LEU A 261 -1.86 -8.08 -20.67
CA LEU A 261 -0.58 -8.66 -21.09
C LEU A 261 -0.40 -10.07 -20.50
N PRO A 262 0.42 -10.93 -21.12
CA PRO A 262 0.83 -12.19 -20.50
C PRO A 262 1.38 -11.96 -19.08
N GLU A 263 1.23 -12.94 -18.21
CA GLU A 263 1.68 -12.81 -16.83
C GLU A 263 3.20 -12.57 -16.78
N ALA A 264 3.60 -11.45 -16.17
CA ALA A 264 5.01 -11.12 -15.98
C ALA A 264 5.59 -11.91 -14.81
N ILE A 265 6.85 -12.31 -14.94
CA ILE A 265 7.60 -12.85 -13.81
C ILE A 265 8.09 -11.66 -12.96
N ALA A 266 7.50 -11.51 -11.77
CA ALA A 266 7.92 -10.50 -10.80
C ALA A 266 9.27 -10.88 -10.15
N GLN A 267 10.14 -9.89 -9.92
CA GLN A 267 11.51 -10.11 -9.45
C GLN A 267 12.22 -11.18 -10.31
N TYR A 268 12.20 -11.02 -11.63
CA TYR A 268 12.75 -11.98 -12.57
C TYR A 268 14.29 -12.06 -12.42
N PRO A 269 14.85 -13.24 -12.09
CA PRO A 269 16.29 -13.43 -12.11
C PRO A 269 16.76 -13.54 -13.55
N VAL A 270 17.85 -12.85 -13.90
CA VAL A 270 18.49 -13.05 -15.21
C VAL A 270 19.77 -13.87 -15.02
N PRO A 271 19.84 -15.09 -15.57
CA PRO A 271 21.03 -15.94 -15.45
C PRO A 271 22.27 -15.29 -16.07
N GLY A 272 23.45 -15.50 -15.46
CA GLY A 272 24.75 -15.21 -16.07
C GLY A 272 25.31 -13.79 -15.88
N LEU A 273 24.64 -12.93 -15.11
CA LEU A 273 25.13 -11.57 -14.83
C LEU A 273 26.12 -11.54 -13.66
N SER A 274 27.12 -10.66 -13.75
CA SER A 274 28.20 -10.51 -12.77
C SER A 274 27.75 -9.94 -11.40
N LYS A 275 26.51 -9.44 -11.31
CA LYS A 275 25.88 -9.03 -10.05
C LYS A 275 24.43 -9.50 -9.95
N ASP A 276 24.19 -10.15 -8.83
CA ASP A 276 22.95 -10.65 -8.29
C ASP A 276 21.89 -9.55 -8.11
N ARG A 277 21.13 -9.27 -9.17
CA ARG A 277 20.00 -8.33 -9.15
C ARG A 277 18.81 -8.93 -9.90
N PHE A 278 17.61 -8.61 -9.44
CA PHE A 278 16.35 -9.04 -10.02
C PHE A 278 15.74 -7.89 -10.82
N LEU A 279 14.97 -8.21 -11.85
CA LEU A 279 14.20 -7.23 -12.63
C LEU A 279 12.77 -7.19 -12.10
N ASP A 280 12.17 -6.01 -12.01
CA ASP A 280 10.86 -5.85 -11.37
C ASP A 280 9.79 -6.72 -12.03
N LEU A 281 9.64 -6.62 -13.35
CA LEU A 281 8.74 -7.45 -14.17
C LEU A 281 9.46 -7.90 -15.46
N GLY A 282 9.49 -9.21 -15.72
CA GLY A 282 10.09 -9.77 -16.94
C GLY A 282 9.14 -10.61 -17.78
N TRP A 283 9.24 -10.49 -19.10
CA TRP A 283 8.63 -11.37 -20.10
C TRP A 283 9.73 -12.02 -20.95
N PRO A 284 10.27 -13.18 -20.51
CA PRO A 284 11.41 -13.82 -21.18
C PRO A 284 11.13 -14.17 -22.63
N ASP A 285 9.95 -14.73 -22.92
CA ASP A 285 9.54 -15.13 -24.28
C ASP A 285 9.42 -13.96 -25.26
N HIS A 286 9.45 -12.72 -24.77
CA HIS A 286 9.32 -11.50 -25.57
C HIS A 286 10.56 -10.59 -25.46
N HIS A 287 11.56 -10.98 -24.65
CA HIS A 287 12.71 -10.15 -24.28
C HIS A 287 12.30 -8.72 -23.86
N VAL A 288 11.24 -8.61 -23.04
CA VAL A 288 10.77 -7.33 -22.50
C VAL A 288 10.94 -7.31 -20.98
N VAL A 289 11.40 -6.18 -20.48
CA VAL A 289 11.48 -5.87 -19.05
C VAL A 289 10.71 -4.59 -18.77
N ALA A 290 10.00 -4.54 -17.65
CA ALA A 290 9.44 -3.31 -17.12
C ALA A 290 9.96 -3.05 -15.70
N GLU A 291 10.56 -1.87 -15.49
CA GLU A 291 11.14 -1.44 -14.21
C GLU A 291 10.47 -0.17 -13.70
N PHE A 292 10.31 -0.10 -12.39
CA PHE A 292 9.89 1.10 -11.69
C PHE A 292 11.09 1.79 -11.04
N ASP A 293 11.49 2.93 -11.60
CA ASP A 293 12.54 3.78 -11.06
C ASP A 293 11.95 4.75 -10.01
N GLY A 294 12.01 4.31 -8.75
CA GLY A 294 11.85 5.22 -7.62
C GLY A 294 13.10 6.10 -7.51
N ARG A 295 12.93 7.43 -7.56
CA ARG A 295 13.98 8.50 -7.50
C ARG A 295 14.98 8.43 -6.32
N THR A 296 15.05 7.35 -5.54
CA THR A 296 15.84 7.18 -4.32
C THR A 296 16.49 5.80 -4.23
N LYS A 297 16.83 5.14 -5.36
CA LYS A 297 17.43 3.80 -5.36
C LYS A 297 18.97 3.78 -5.51
N TYR A 298 19.59 4.88 -5.92
CA TYR A 298 21.05 4.93 -6.13
C TYR A 298 21.75 5.52 -4.92
N HIS A 299 22.52 4.69 -4.22
CA HIS A 299 23.25 5.06 -3.01
C HIS A 299 24.71 5.44 -3.30
N THR A 300 25.28 4.96 -4.41
CA THR A 300 26.66 5.24 -4.85
C THR A 300 26.77 5.38 -6.37
N GLU A 301 27.83 6.01 -6.86
CA GLU A 301 28.17 6.06 -8.30
C GLU A 301 28.45 4.66 -8.87
N GLU A 302 29.00 3.76 -8.04
CA GLU A 302 29.25 2.37 -8.40
C GLU A 302 27.94 1.63 -8.72
N ASP A 303 26.89 1.80 -7.91
CA ASP A 303 25.58 1.19 -8.16
C ASP A 303 25.02 1.58 -9.53
N VAL A 304 25.16 2.86 -9.88
CA VAL A 304 24.71 3.39 -11.18
C VAL A 304 25.51 2.78 -12.34
N PHE A 305 26.84 2.69 -12.18
CA PHE A 305 27.72 2.12 -13.21
C PHE A 305 27.39 0.65 -13.47
N LEU A 306 27.14 -0.12 -12.42
CA LEU A 306 26.83 -1.56 -12.53
C LEU A 306 25.44 -1.80 -13.10
N GLU A 307 24.45 -0.98 -12.72
CA GLU A 307 23.11 -1.00 -13.31
C GLU A 307 23.18 -0.75 -14.81
N LYS A 308 24.01 0.22 -15.24
CA LYS A 308 24.23 0.52 -16.65
C LYS A 308 24.89 -0.63 -17.40
N LEU A 309 25.98 -1.18 -16.86
CA LEU A 309 26.68 -2.31 -17.49
C LEU A 309 25.73 -3.50 -17.67
N ARG A 310 24.90 -3.79 -16.66
CA ARG A 310 23.87 -4.82 -16.73
C ARG A 310 22.85 -4.55 -17.84
N GLN A 311 22.38 -3.31 -17.93
CA GLN A 311 21.44 -2.93 -18.98
C GLN A 311 22.07 -3.13 -20.36
N ASP A 312 23.31 -2.68 -20.55
CA ASP A 312 24.06 -2.84 -21.81
C ASP A 312 24.23 -4.33 -22.18
N GLU A 313 24.55 -5.20 -21.20
CA GLU A 313 24.63 -6.65 -21.40
C GLU A 313 23.28 -7.24 -21.85
N LEU A 314 22.18 -6.88 -21.20
CA LEU A 314 20.85 -7.38 -21.54
C LEU A 314 20.35 -6.85 -22.89
N GLU A 315 20.60 -5.58 -23.19
CA GLU A 315 20.28 -5.00 -24.50
C GLU A 315 21.07 -5.68 -25.63
N SER A 316 22.33 -6.07 -25.38
CA SER A 316 23.13 -6.85 -26.35
C SER A 316 22.54 -8.23 -26.65
N LEU A 317 21.79 -8.79 -25.69
CA LEU A 317 21.04 -10.05 -25.82
C LEU A 317 19.63 -9.84 -26.39
N GLY A 318 19.28 -8.62 -26.82
CA GLY A 318 18.01 -8.28 -27.45
C GLY A 318 16.89 -7.91 -26.47
N TRP A 319 17.19 -7.74 -25.19
CA TRP A 319 16.20 -7.25 -24.22
C TRP A 319 15.87 -5.78 -24.43
N ARG A 320 14.60 -5.44 -24.21
CA ARG A 320 14.10 -4.07 -24.29
C ARG A 320 13.55 -3.64 -22.94
N PHE A 321 13.95 -2.45 -22.50
CA PHE A 321 13.59 -1.90 -21.19
C PHE A 321 12.47 -0.86 -21.28
N PHE A 322 11.41 -1.10 -20.53
CA PHE A 322 10.40 -0.13 -20.19
C PHE A 322 10.69 0.44 -18.80
N ARG A 323 10.79 1.76 -18.68
CA ARG A 323 10.97 2.43 -17.39
C ARG A 323 9.81 3.36 -17.07
N ALA A 324 9.23 3.14 -15.90
CA ALA A 324 8.24 4.01 -15.29
C ALA A 324 8.79 4.72 -14.06
N THR A 325 8.30 5.92 -13.81
CA THR A 325 8.58 6.71 -12.61
C THR A 325 7.26 7.11 -11.95
N TRP A 326 7.32 7.60 -10.71
CA TRP A 326 6.15 8.17 -10.03
C TRP A 326 5.39 9.19 -10.89
N SER A 327 6.11 10.04 -11.63
CA SER A 327 5.52 11.07 -12.48
C SER A 327 4.99 10.54 -13.81
N SER A 328 5.53 9.43 -14.34
CA SER A 328 5.01 8.89 -15.60
C SER A 328 3.73 8.08 -15.37
N LEU A 329 3.61 7.41 -14.22
CA LEU A 329 2.41 6.64 -13.85
C LEU A 329 1.17 7.50 -13.57
N SER A 330 1.28 8.84 -13.53
CA SER A 330 0.09 9.70 -13.54
C SER A 330 -0.62 9.74 -14.89
N ASP A 331 0.07 9.36 -15.98
CA ASP A 331 -0.49 9.17 -17.31
C ASP A 331 -0.43 7.69 -17.71
N MET A 332 -1.27 6.89 -17.04
CA MET A 332 -1.25 5.42 -17.16
C MET A 332 -1.54 4.95 -18.59
N ARG A 333 -2.37 5.69 -19.35
CA ARG A 333 -2.73 5.33 -20.73
C ARG A 333 -1.52 5.39 -21.64
N THR A 334 -0.80 6.51 -21.63
CA THR A 334 0.42 6.66 -22.43
C THR A 334 1.49 5.63 -22.04
N GLN A 335 1.61 5.32 -20.74
CA GLN A 335 2.54 4.29 -20.27
C GLN A 335 2.15 2.88 -20.76
N ALA A 336 0.86 2.56 -20.74
CA ALA A 336 0.36 1.30 -21.26
C ALA A 336 0.59 1.16 -22.77
N ASP A 337 0.27 2.19 -23.56
CA ASP A 337 0.48 2.18 -25.01
C ASP A 337 1.96 2.01 -25.35
N ARG A 338 2.86 2.70 -24.63
CA ARG A 338 4.31 2.55 -24.79
C ARG A 338 4.76 1.13 -24.45
N LEU A 339 4.28 0.54 -23.35
CA LEU A 339 4.64 -0.83 -23.00
C LEU A 339 4.11 -1.83 -24.04
N LEU A 340 2.86 -1.70 -24.47
CA LEU A 340 2.24 -2.55 -25.49
C LEU A 340 2.98 -2.49 -26.83
N SER A 341 3.52 -1.32 -27.22
CA SER A 341 4.33 -1.17 -28.43
C SER A 341 5.62 -2.01 -28.43
N MET A 342 6.03 -2.52 -27.26
CA MET A 342 7.16 -3.42 -27.14
C MET A 342 6.76 -4.88 -27.38
N PHE A 343 5.49 -5.24 -27.50
CA PHE A 343 5.09 -6.63 -27.74
C PHE A 343 4.79 -6.89 -29.22
N PRO A 344 5.00 -8.12 -29.73
CA PRO A 344 4.55 -8.51 -31.06
C PRO A 344 3.03 -8.33 -31.22
N LEU A 345 2.58 -8.06 -32.45
CA LEU A 345 1.16 -7.82 -32.74
C LEU A 345 0.29 -9.04 -32.38
N GLU A 346 0.84 -10.25 -32.47
CA GLU A 346 0.18 -11.50 -32.10
C GLU A 346 -0.15 -11.56 -30.60
N VAL A 347 0.68 -10.94 -29.76
CA VAL A 347 0.42 -10.82 -28.31
C VAL A 347 -0.63 -9.76 -28.06
N VAL A 348 -0.47 -8.59 -28.69
CA VAL A 348 -1.39 -7.44 -28.51
C VAL A 348 -2.81 -7.75 -29.03
N SER A 349 -2.94 -8.60 -30.05
CA SER A 349 -4.25 -9.04 -30.56
C SER A 349 -4.95 -10.09 -29.68
N ARG A 350 -4.28 -10.61 -28.64
CA ARG A 350 -4.78 -11.65 -27.74
C ARG A 350 -4.76 -11.22 -26.27
N LEU A 351 -4.77 -9.91 -26.02
CA LEU A 351 -4.85 -9.37 -24.66
C LEU A 351 -6.08 -9.92 -23.93
N SER A 352 -5.90 -10.28 -22.66
CA SER A 352 -6.96 -10.82 -21.80
C SER A 352 -7.06 -10.02 -20.49
N PRO A 353 -7.71 -8.84 -20.51
CA PRO A 353 -7.87 -7.98 -19.34
C PRO A 353 -8.50 -8.66 -18.13
N VAL A 354 -7.97 -8.39 -16.94
CA VAL A 354 -8.58 -8.85 -15.69
C VAL A 354 -9.71 -7.90 -15.30
N ALA A 355 -10.94 -8.22 -15.73
CA ALA A 355 -12.13 -7.37 -15.54
C ALA A 355 -12.33 -6.87 -14.09
N GLY A 356 -12.06 -7.72 -13.08
CA GLY A 356 -12.20 -7.35 -11.66
C GLY A 356 -11.15 -6.37 -11.14
N LEU A 357 -10.11 -6.06 -11.93
CA LEU A 357 -9.09 -5.04 -11.62
C LEU A 357 -9.30 -3.73 -12.38
N GLN A 358 -10.28 -3.70 -13.30
CA GLN A 358 -10.66 -2.47 -14.00
C GLN A 358 -11.31 -1.51 -13.00
N GLY A 359 -10.82 -0.27 -12.95
CA GLY A 359 -11.28 0.76 -12.03
C GLY A 359 -10.80 2.15 -12.44
N GLY A 360 -11.42 3.18 -11.87
CA GLY A 360 -11.02 4.58 -12.10
C GLY A 360 -9.77 4.98 -11.33
N GLY A 361 -9.23 6.18 -11.62
CA GLY A 361 -8.24 6.86 -10.78
C GLY A 361 -6.91 7.14 -11.47
N LEU A 362 -6.31 6.17 -12.14
CA LEU A 362 -5.01 6.36 -12.85
C LEU A 362 -5.14 6.38 -14.38
N TRP A 363 -6.26 5.93 -14.93
CA TRP A 363 -6.53 5.91 -16.39
C TRP A 363 -7.14 7.21 -16.95
N GLY A 364 -7.27 8.26 -16.13
CA GLY A 364 -7.99 9.50 -16.48
C GLY A 364 -9.53 9.36 -16.48
N GLU A 365 -10.24 10.45 -16.79
CA GLU A 365 -11.67 10.37 -17.14
C GLU A 365 -11.83 9.64 -18.48
N ARG A 366 -12.88 8.81 -18.61
CA ARG A 366 -13.17 8.06 -19.84
C ARG A 366 -13.45 9.04 -21.00
N PRO A 367 -12.71 8.99 -22.11
CA PRO A 367 -13.23 9.54 -23.36
C PRO A 367 -14.42 8.67 -23.81
N PRO A 368 -15.56 9.26 -24.21
CA PRO A 368 -16.63 8.48 -24.81
C PRO A 368 -16.13 7.80 -26.09
N GLY A 369 -16.29 6.48 -26.19
CA GLY A 369 -16.05 5.71 -27.42
C GLY A 369 -14.73 4.93 -27.52
N VAL A 370 -13.84 4.99 -26.52
CA VAL A 370 -12.66 4.10 -26.50
C VAL A 370 -13.02 2.81 -25.77
N LEU A 371 -13.13 1.73 -26.54
CA LEU A 371 -13.09 0.36 -26.01
C LEU A 371 -11.72 0.18 -25.34
N VAL A 372 -11.71 0.11 -24.01
CA VAL A 372 -10.68 -0.67 -23.31
C VAL A 372 -11.01 -2.13 -23.63
N PRO A 373 -10.03 -2.98 -23.97
CA PRO A 373 -10.29 -4.41 -24.09
C PRO A 373 -10.91 -4.97 -22.80
#